data_AF-A0A969V5G6-F1
#
_entry.id   AF-A0A969V5G6-F1
#
_cell.length_a   1.000
_cell.length_b   1.000
_cell.length_c   1.000
_cell.angle_alpha   90.00
_cell.angle_beta   90.00
_cell.angle_gamma   90.00
#
_symmetry.space_group_name_H-M   'P 1'
#
loop_
_entity.id
_entity.type
_entity.pdbx_description
1 polymer ?
#
loop_
_entity_poly.entity_id
_entity_poly.type
_entity_poly.pdbx_seq_one_letter_code
_entity_poly.pdbx_strand_id
1 'polypeptide(L)'
;MDFHADVDWDEAFEYRPGQKVELKAKPGTFDTVACYEPMMVPPIWLENDPIPRYPHQLRVISTAVMDAHYLLEPSRSEISPQECYS
;
A
#
# COMPACT_ATOMS: atom_id res chain seq x y z
N MET A 1 19.05 -24.94 2.32
CA MET A 1 18.81 -23.52 1.99
C MET A 1 17.31 -23.34 1.92
N ASP A 2 16.72 -22.80 2.98
CA ASP A 2 15.30 -22.41 3.00
C ASP A 2 15.16 -21.16 2.13
N PHE A 3 14.55 -21.33 0.96
CA PHE A 3 14.19 -20.22 0.09
C PHE A 3 13.00 -19.53 0.72
N HIS A 4 13.27 -18.38 1.33
CA HIS A 4 12.33 -17.42 1.88
C HIS A 4 11.24 -17.04 0.87
N ALA A 5 10.19 -17.85 0.75
CA ALA A 5 9.01 -17.55 -0.06
C ALA A 5 8.00 -16.66 0.70
N ASP A 6 8.20 -16.46 2.00
CA ASP A 6 7.36 -15.60 2.84
C ASP A 6 7.73 -14.10 2.75
N VAL A 7 8.86 -13.74 2.12
CA VAL A 7 9.40 -12.37 2.16
C VAL A 7 8.69 -11.40 1.20
N ASP A 8 8.07 -11.88 0.12
CA ASP A 8 7.42 -11.00 -0.88
C ASP A 8 6.10 -10.38 -0.37
N TRP A 9 5.37 -11.05 0.52
CA TRP A 9 4.06 -10.58 0.97
C TRP A 9 4.15 -9.47 2.01
N ASP A 10 5.06 -9.59 2.98
CA ASP A 10 5.32 -8.53 3.97
C ASP A 10 5.83 -7.25 3.28
N GLU A 11 6.71 -7.40 2.28
CA GLU A 11 7.26 -6.27 1.53
C GLU A 11 6.19 -5.58 0.66
N ALA A 12 5.33 -6.35 -0.03
CA ALA A 12 4.22 -5.77 -0.77
C ALA A 12 3.23 -5.00 0.13
N PHE A 13 3.03 -5.45 1.37
CA PHE A 13 2.21 -4.72 2.35
C PHE A 13 2.89 -3.43 2.83
N GLU A 14 4.21 -3.48 3.03
CA GLU A 14 5.04 -2.35 3.42
C GLU A 14 5.08 -1.26 2.33
N TYR A 15 5.22 -1.64 1.05
CA TYR A 15 5.32 -0.71 -0.09
C TYR A 15 4.05 -0.67 -0.94
N ARG A 16 2.89 -0.61 -0.29
CA ARG A 16 1.61 -0.42 -1.01
C ARG A 16 1.47 1.00 -1.58
N PRO A 17 0.67 1.19 -2.65
CA PRO A 17 0.34 2.51 -3.18
C PRO A 17 -0.15 3.48 -2.11
N GLY A 18 0.30 4.74 -2.17
CA GLY A 18 -0.02 5.77 -1.18
C GLY A 18 0.87 5.76 0.06
N GLN A 19 1.76 4.78 0.21
CA GLN A 19 2.70 4.73 1.33
C GLN A 19 3.78 5.81 1.19
N LYS A 20 3.95 6.65 2.22
CA LYS A 20 5.00 7.66 2.26
C LYS A 20 6.35 7.07 2.68
N VAL A 21 7.38 7.39 1.91
CA VAL A 21 8.76 6.93 2.09
C VAL A 21 9.75 8.09 2.03
N GLU A 22 10.94 7.89 2.60
CA GLU A 22 12.10 8.76 2.48
C GLU A 22 13.22 8.03 1.74
N LEU A 23 13.92 8.74 0.86
CA LEU A 23 15.12 8.21 0.22
C LEU A 23 16.30 8.26 1.19
N LYS A 24 16.88 7.10 1.50
CA LYS A 24 18.06 7.02 2.39
C LYS A 24 19.29 7.71 1.83
N ALA A 25 19.44 7.71 0.50
CA ALA A 25 20.56 8.37 -0.17
C ALA A 25 20.51 9.90 -0.05
N LYS A 26 19.32 10.47 0.20
CA LYS A 26 19.12 11.91 0.35
C LYS A 26 18.09 12.19 1.45
N PRO A 27 18.52 12.14 2.73
CA PRO A 27 17.66 12.40 3.87
C PRO A 27 16.91 13.73 3.74
N GLY A 28 15.64 13.75 4.17
CA GLY A 28 14.72 14.86 3.98
C GLY A 28 14.03 14.90 2.61
N THR A 29 14.33 13.96 1.71
CA THR A 29 13.60 13.79 0.45
C THR A 29 12.54 12.72 0.61
N PHE A 30 11.28 13.13 0.51
CA PHE A 30 10.12 12.26 0.68
C PHE A 30 9.39 12.06 -0.63
N ASP A 31 8.84 10.88 -0.80
CA ASP A 31 7.97 10.55 -1.93
C ASP A 31 6.87 9.58 -1.48
N THR A 32 5.97 9.28 -2.39
CA THR A 32 4.87 8.34 -2.21
C THR A 32 5.08 7.15 -3.14
N VAL A 33 4.83 5.94 -2.65
CA VAL A 33 4.82 4.75 -3.49
C VAL A 33 3.62 4.82 -4.44
N ALA A 34 3.90 4.73 -5.75
CA ALA A 34 2.88 4.62 -6.79
C ALA A 34 2.41 3.18 -6.94
N CYS A 35 3.35 2.23 -7.03
CA CYS A 35 3.05 0.80 -7.06
C CYS A 35 4.28 -0.05 -6.65
N TYR A 36 3.99 -1.30 -6.30
CA TYR A 36 4.97 -2.36 -6.08
C TYR A 36 4.75 -3.47 -7.10
N GLU A 37 5.78 -3.77 -7.89
CA GLU A 37 5.78 -4.77 -8.94
C GLU A 37 6.87 -5.82 -8.64
N PRO A 38 6.55 -6.94 -7.94
CA PRO A 38 7.56 -7.90 -7.48
C PRO A 38 8.30 -8.62 -8.61
N MET A 39 7.74 -8.62 -9.82
CA MET A 39 8.38 -9.18 -11.01
C MET A 39 9.43 -8.23 -11.63
N MET A 40 9.54 -6.99 -11.14
CA MET A 40 10.49 -5.98 -11.61
C MET A 40 11.65 -5.81 -10.65
N VAL A 41 12.81 -5.46 -11.20
CA VAL A 41 14.04 -5.26 -10.43
C VAL A 41 14.66 -3.93 -10.86
N PRO A 42 14.57 -2.85 -10.05
CA PRO A 42 13.92 -2.74 -8.74
C PRO A 42 12.37 -2.81 -8.77
N PRO A 43 11.70 -3.18 -7.67
CA PRO A 43 10.26 -3.43 -7.67
C PRO A 43 9.36 -2.22 -7.31
N ILE A 44 9.89 -1.14 -6.74
CA ILE A 44 9.06 -0.04 -6.19
C ILE A 44 9.09 1.17 -7.12
N TRP A 45 7.93 1.63 -7.57
CA TRP A 45 7.79 2.89 -8.28
C TRP A 45 7.32 3.99 -7.32
N LEU A 46 7.87 5.20 -7.48
CA LEU A 46 7.46 6.38 -6.73
C LEU A 46 6.71 7.35 -7.67
N GLU A 47 5.82 8.17 -7.12
CA GLU A 47 5.01 9.09 -7.92
C GLU A 47 5.84 10.15 -8.66
N ASN A 48 6.93 10.61 -8.04
CA ASN A 48 7.75 11.72 -8.56
C ASN A 48 9.14 11.28 -9.05
N ASP A 49 9.49 10.00 -8.90
CA ASP A 49 10.76 9.43 -9.34
C ASP A 49 10.57 8.62 -10.63
N PRO A 50 11.21 9.00 -11.75
CA PRO A 50 11.11 8.25 -12.99
C PRO A 50 11.84 6.90 -12.95
N ILE A 51 12.62 6.63 -11.90
CA ILE A 51 13.43 5.42 -11.76
C ILE A 51 12.91 4.59 -10.58
N PRO A 52 12.60 3.29 -10.78
CA PRO A 52 12.20 2.42 -9.68
C PRO A 52 13.31 2.22 -8.65
N ARG A 53 12.92 1.92 -7.41
CA ARG A 53 13.81 1.85 -6.24
C ARG A 53 13.75 0.49 -5.57
N TYR A 54 14.87 0.14 -4.94
CA TYR A 54 14.91 -1.02 -4.06
C TYR A 54 14.37 -0.67 -2.67
N PRO A 55 13.75 -1.64 -1.99
CA PRO A 55 13.31 -1.51 -0.59
C PRO A 55 14.40 -0.97 0.33
N HIS A 56 15.61 -1.51 0.23
CA HIS A 56 16.73 -1.09 1.07
C HIS A 56 17.18 0.36 0.83
N GLN A 57 16.79 1.02 -0.27
CA GLN A 57 17.07 2.42 -0.56
C GLN A 57 16.05 3.37 0.07
N LEU A 58 14.93 2.83 0.55
CA LEU A 58 13.80 3.58 1.07
C LEU A 58 13.64 3.34 2.57
N ARG A 59 13.04 4.31 3.24
CA ARG A 59 12.59 4.20 4.63
C ARG A 59 11.13 4.59 4.69
N VAL A 60 10.27 3.70 5.19
CA VAL A 60 8.86 4.01 5.43
C VAL A 60 8.74 4.99 6.59
N ILE A 61 7.99 6.09 6.40
CA ILE A 61 7.94 7.21 7.37
C ILE A 61 6.71 7.15 8.26
N SER A 62 5.64 6.53 7.79
CA SER A 62 4.43 6.32 8.59
C SER A 62 3.68 5.13 8.04
N THR A 63 3.75 3.99 8.70
CA THR A 63 2.72 2.97 8.51
C THR A 63 1.45 3.59 9.07
N ALA A 64 0.56 4.09 8.21
CA ALA A 64 -0.81 4.27 8.64
C ALA A 64 -1.30 2.87 9.00
N VAL A 65 -1.25 2.54 10.30
CA VAL A 65 -2.17 1.56 10.87
C VAL A 65 -3.52 2.00 10.34
N MET A 66 -4.17 1.10 9.60
CA MET A 66 -5.49 1.34 9.03
C MET A 66 -6.38 1.97 10.09
N ASP A 67 -6.60 3.27 10.01
CA ASP A 67 -7.58 3.96 10.83
C ASP A 67 -8.95 3.54 10.29
N ALA A 68 -9.51 2.53 10.95
CA ALA A 68 -10.92 2.41 11.30
C ALA A 68 -12.01 2.72 10.23
N HIS A 69 -11.78 2.58 8.93
CA HIS A 69 -12.84 2.81 7.93
C HIS A 69 -13.46 1.54 7.30
N TYR A 70 -12.95 0.35 7.61
CA TYR A 70 -13.59 -0.92 7.20
C TYR A 70 -14.59 -1.49 8.24
N LEU A 71 -14.91 -0.76 9.31
CA LEU A 71 -15.93 -1.16 10.31
C LEU A 71 -17.20 -0.31 10.29
N LEU A 72 -17.44 0.47 9.23
CA LEU A 72 -18.79 0.96 8.97
C LEU A 72 -19.45 0.00 7.97
N GLU A 73 -19.92 -1.14 8.49
CA GLU A 73 -21.03 -1.81 7.83
C GLU A 73 -22.12 -0.76 7.60
N PRO A 74 -22.69 -0.61 6.40
CA PRO A 74 -23.93 0.13 6.29
C PRO A 74 -24.93 -0.67 7.13
N SER A 75 -25.29 -0.14 8.30
CA SER A 75 -26.47 -0.57 9.03
C SER A 75 -27.62 -0.44 8.05
N ARG A 76 -27.95 -1.56 7.42
CA ARG A 76 -29.04 -1.77 6.50
C ARG A 76 -30.29 -1.49 7.33
N SER A 77 -30.71 -0.23 7.36
CA SER A 77 -32.04 0.15 7.78
C SER A 77 -32.98 -0.72 6.97
N GLU A 78 -33.67 -1.61 7.66
CA GLU A 78 -34.68 -2.51 7.13
C GLU A 78 -35.74 -1.68 6.40
N ILE A 79 -35.58 -1.50 5.09
CA ILE A 79 -36.68 -1.07 4.25
C ILE A 79 -37.46 -2.34 3.93
N SER A 80 -38.61 -2.41 4.59
CA SER A 80 -39.63 -3.45 4.55
C SER A 80 -39.91 -3.98 3.13
N PRO A 81 -40.07 -5.30 2.92
CA PRO A 81 -40.28 -5.87 1.61
C PRO A 81 -41.75 -5.78 1.21
N GLN A 82 -42.23 -4.61 0.82
CA GLN A 82 -43.54 -4.45 0.18
C GLN A 82 -43.47 -3.38 -0.91
N GLU A 83 -44.15 -3.66 -2.02
CA GLU A 83 -44.45 -2.76 -3.14
C GLU A 83 -43.37 -2.60 -4.23
N CYS A 84 -43.13 -3.66 -5.00
CA CYS A 84 -42.81 -3.52 -6.43
C CYS A 84 -43.77 -4.35 -7.28
N TYR A 85 -45.07 -4.04 -7.17
CA TYR A 85 -46.05 -4.25 -8.23
C TYR A 85 -47.02 -3.06 -8.23
N SER A 86 -46.71 -2.07 -9.06
CA SER A 86 -47.66 -1.17 -9.72
C SER A 86 -46.98 -0.54 -10.92
#